data_AF-A0A820VTY9-F1
#
_entry.id   AF-A0A820VTY9-F1
#
_cell.length_a   1.000
_cell.length_b   1.000
_cell.length_c   1.000
_cell.angle_alpha   90.00
_cell.angle_beta   90.00
_cell.angle_gamma   90.00
#
_symmetry.space_group_name_H-M   'P 1'
#
loop_
_entity.id
_entity.type
_entity.pdbx_description
1 polymer ?
#
loop_
_entity_poly.entity_id
_entity_poly.type
_entity_poly.pdbx_seq_one_letter_code
_entity_poly.pdbx_strand_id
1 'polypeptide(L)'
;MAGIIFGPSILGYATGWTDAIWPASTLQVFQLIANLGLIFFMFFLGLELDLNQIKANWKVTIPVACAMGIGCLVALWFYQLNDGIDTSKTAFILFIASGFGFSAFPVLATLLNSMNLLNEPIGIQTISLAAVEDIVVWVVLAVASAFSLGGSALQGLYTLLLTLAFILIMVFIIRPIFNLIHGYYVRQENDCNVYIVVGCFLLLLIASFTTEVMGIHAFFGAFIAGLCIPRRGELVEFLSIRIELIIVEFFLPLYFANSGLKTRLDLLNTGRAWWTLIILLVLASVAKIVPVTLATKLCTRKSWNYCASMGVLMNTRGIVQLVVLNIGVQLKVISPVIFAMFVLMATILTFLTSPILYLLYQRNAASKLLDDSTTTNDLNLAEQGETNLEKTKQDIATISAGELGIVSQGDIPNEPMKINTRTSSSKSCQISLSHRHSSSRISHDVEGRRSITQDNEPPRRPSRMTLF
;
A
#
# COMPACT_ATOMS: atom_id res chain seq x y z
N MET A 1 -10.76 -15.54 4.33
CA MET A 1 -10.96 -16.84 3.67
C MET A 1 -11.34 -17.94 4.65
N ALA A 2 -10.51 -18.27 5.64
CA ALA A 2 -10.84 -19.30 6.64
C ALA A 2 -12.25 -19.13 7.24
N GLY A 3 -12.61 -17.93 7.70
CA GLY A 3 -13.96 -17.66 8.23
C GLY A 3 -15.11 -17.90 7.24
N ILE A 4 -14.88 -17.71 5.92
CA ILE A 4 -15.89 -18.00 4.88
C ILE A 4 -16.01 -19.52 4.68
N ILE A 5 -14.88 -20.23 4.71
CA ILE A 5 -14.82 -21.69 4.57
C ILE A 5 -15.49 -22.38 5.76
N PHE A 6 -15.13 -21.99 6.98
CA PHE A 6 -15.73 -22.50 8.22
C PHE A 6 -17.13 -21.95 8.52
N GLY A 7 -17.60 -21.02 7.69
CA GLY A 7 -18.91 -20.41 7.81
C GLY A 7 -20.01 -21.11 7.04
N PRO A 8 -21.23 -20.56 7.12
CA PRO A 8 -22.41 -21.12 6.48
C PRO A 8 -22.30 -21.19 4.95
N SER A 9 -21.43 -20.38 4.35
CA SER A 9 -21.25 -20.31 2.89
C SER A 9 -20.58 -21.55 2.26
N ILE A 10 -19.84 -22.35 3.03
CA ILE A 10 -19.17 -23.56 2.50
C ILE A 10 -19.45 -24.76 3.40
N LEU A 11 -18.85 -24.81 4.60
CA LEU A 11 -18.99 -25.98 5.48
C LEU A 11 -20.35 -26.05 6.19
N GLY A 12 -21.06 -24.94 6.35
CA GLY A 12 -22.42 -24.98 6.91
C GLY A 12 -23.49 -25.57 6.00
N TYR A 13 -23.17 -25.96 4.77
CA TYR A 13 -24.04 -26.84 3.97
C TYR A 13 -24.09 -28.27 4.52
N ALA A 14 -23.09 -28.69 5.31
CA ALA A 14 -23.14 -29.97 6.02
C ALA A 14 -24.16 -29.89 7.16
N THR A 15 -25.13 -30.81 7.17
CA THR A 15 -26.22 -30.84 8.15
C THR A 15 -25.69 -30.89 9.58
N GLY A 16 -26.09 -29.91 10.40
CA GLY A 16 -25.70 -29.82 11.82
C GLY A 16 -24.33 -29.21 12.11
N TRP A 17 -23.54 -28.84 11.09
CA TRP A 17 -22.19 -28.26 11.28
C TRP A 17 -22.23 -26.92 12.03
N THR A 18 -23.12 -26.03 11.62
CA THR A 18 -23.26 -24.69 12.22
C THR A 18 -23.71 -24.76 13.67
N ASP A 19 -24.68 -25.64 13.97
CA ASP A 19 -25.24 -25.75 15.32
C ASP A 19 -24.28 -26.48 16.27
N ALA A 20 -23.48 -27.42 15.77
CA ALA A 20 -22.49 -28.15 16.55
C ALA A 20 -21.26 -27.29 16.92
N ILE A 21 -20.79 -26.45 16.00
CA ILE A 21 -19.55 -25.68 16.18
C ILE A 21 -19.79 -24.24 16.64
N TRP A 22 -20.91 -23.64 16.24
CA TRP A 22 -21.23 -22.24 16.55
C TRP A 22 -22.57 -22.08 17.30
N PRO A 23 -22.73 -22.64 18.52
CA PRO A 23 -23.90 -22.36 19.35
C PRO A 23 -24.11 -20.85 19.57
N ALA A 24 -25.37 -20.40 19.56
CA ALA A 24 -25.71 -18.97 19.66
C ALA A 24 -25.11 -18.27 20.90
N SER A 25 -24.99 -18.97 22.04
CA SER A 25 -24.38 -18.45 23.26
C SER A 25 -22.87 -18.19 23.09
N THR A 26 -22.15 -19.06 22.40
CA THR A 26 -20.72 -18.90 22.12
C THR A 26 -20.48 -17.79 21.10
N LEU A 27 -21.39 -17.62 20.13
CA LEU A 27 -21.28 -16.62 19.08
C LEU A 27 -21.32 -15.19 19.64
N GLN A 28 -22.11 -14.94 20.69
CA GLN A 28 -22.18 -13.62 21.34
C GLN A 28 -20.85 -13.25 22.01
N VAL A 29 -20.28 -14.17 22.79
CA VAL A 29 -18.98 -13.96 23.47
C VAL A 29 -17.87 -13.78 22.42
N PHE A 30 -17.89 -14.61 21.38
CA PHE A 30 -16.95 -14.51 20.27
C PHE A 30 -17.04 -13.16 19.54
N GLN A 31 -18.24 -12.67 19.27
CA GLN A 31 -18.48 -11.35 18.68
C GLN A 31 -17.96 -10.21 19.56
N LEU A 32 -18.13 -10.31 20.88
CA LEU A 32 -17.65 -9.30 21.82
C LEU A 32 -16.12 -9.23 21.81
N ILE A 33 -15.43 -10.37 21.85
CA ILE A 33 -13.96 -10.44 21.76
C ILE A 33 -13.47 -9.92 20.41
N ALA A 34 -14.13 -10.31 19.32
CA ALA A 34 -13.83 -9.84 17.97
C ALA A 34 -13.95 -8.31 17.85
N ASN A 35 -15.03 -7.73 18.38
CA ASN A 35 -15.25 -6.28 18.35
C ASN A 35 -14.23 -5.55 19.24
N LEU A 36 -13.89 -6.08 20.41
CA LEU A 36 -12.84 -5.51 21.25
C LEU A 36 -11.49 -5.50 20.51
N GLY A 37 -11.15 -6.62 19.86
CA GLY A 37 -10.00 -6.72 18.98
C GLY A 37 -9.96 -5.66 17.90
N LEU A 38 -11.11 -5.39 17.29
CA LEU A 38 -11.25 -4.38 16.26
C LEU A 38 -11.10 -2.94 16.81
N ILE A 39 -11.61 -2.65 18.01
CA ILE A 39 -11.39 -1.36 18.69
C ILE A 39 -9.89 -1.10 18.84
N PHE A 40 -9.16 -2.09 19.35
CA PHE A 40 -7.71 -1.98 19.48
C PHE A 40 -7.03 -1.82 18.11
N PHE A 41 -7.39 -2.64 17.11
CA PHE A 41 -6.83 -2.52 15.77
C PHE A 41 -7.03 -1.12 15.18
N MET A 42 -8.22 -0.54 15.34
CA MET A 42 -8.52 0.81 14.83
C MET A 42 -7.74 1.90 15.55
N PHE A 43 -7.46 1.71 16.83
CA PHE A 43 -6.56 2.57 17.57
C PHE A 43 -5.13 2.54 17.02
N PHE A 44 -4.57 1.35 16.77
CA PHE A 44 -3.25 1.22 16.16
C PHE A 44 -3.20 1.76 14.73
N LEU A 45 -4.27 1.55 13.95
CA LEU A 45 -4.39 2.17 12.63
C LEU A 45 -4.34 3.70 12.72
N GLY A 46 -5.06 4.30 13.68
CA GLY A 46 -4.97 5.74 13.94
C GLY A 46 -3.57 6.18 14.39
N LEU A 47 -2.92 5.39 15.24
CA LEU A 47 -1.55 5.61 15.70
C LEU A 47 -0.53 5.57 14.56
N GLU A 48 -0.83 4.86 13.46
CA GLU A 48 0.02 4.66 12.27
C GLU A 48 -0.26 5.65 11.11
N LEU A 49 -1.34 6.44 11.13
CA LEU A 49 -1.61 7.50 10.12
C LEU A 49 -1.10 8.92 10.45
N ASP A 50 -0.20 9.49 9.65
CA ASP A 50 0.43 10.79 9.97
C ASP A 50 -0.38 11.96 9.40
N LEU A 51 -1.00 12.73 10.29
CA LEU A 51 -1.78 13.92 9.91
C LEU A 51 -0.95 15.00 9.18
N ASN A 52 0.39 15.02 9.36
CA ASN A 52 1.25 15.97 8.64
C ASN A 52 1.34 15.65 7.15
N GLN A 53 1.16 14.39 6.75
CA GLN A 53 1.20 13.98 5.34
C GLN A 53 0.02 14.54 4.54
N ILE A 54 -1.12 14.82 5.18
CA ILE A 54 -2.27 15.47 4.51
C ILE A 54 -1.92 16.87 4.03
N LYS A 55 -1.31 17.70 4.91
CA LYS A 55 -1.00 19.10 4.60
C LYS A 55 -0.01 19.22 3.44
N ALA A 56 0.96 18.32 3.38
CA ALA A 56 1.96 18.31 2.32
C ALA A 56 1.38 17.88 0.96
N ASN A 57 0.33 17.05 0.95
CA ASN A 57 -0.10 16.31 -0.23
C ASN A 57 -1.58 16.53 -0.61
N TRP A 58 -2.18 17.69 -0.34
CA TRP A 58 -3.63 17.90 -0.58
C TRP A 58 -4.11 17.58 -2.01
N LYS A 59 -3.26 17.74 -3.03
CA LYS A 59 -3.57 17.39 -4.44
C LYS A 59 -3.91 15.90 -4.64
N VAL A 60 -3.48 15.08 -3.70
CA VAL A 60 -3.69 13.63 -3.64
C VAL A 60 -5.13 13.28 -3.21
N THR A 61 -5.90 14.26 -2.72
CA THR A 61 -7.33 14.07 -2.41
C THR A 61 -8.23 14.04 -3.65
N ILE A 62 -7.78 14.56 -4.80
CA ILE A 62 -8.57 14.62 -6.03
C ILE A 62 -8.92 13.21 -6.54
N PRO A 63 -7.98 12.26 -6.69
CA PRO A 63 -8.30 10.89 -7.06
C PRO A 63 -9.30 10.20 -6.11
N VAL A 64 -9.17 10.45 -4.81
CA VAL A 64 -10.07 9.91 -3.79
C VAL A 64 -11.49 10.42 -4.01
N ALA A 65 -11.65 11.74 -4.19
CA ALA A 65 -12.94 12.35 -4.46
C ALA A 65 -13.57 11.83 -5.76
N CYS A 66 -12.78 11.60 -6.82
CA CYS A 66 -13.27 10.98 -8.06
C CYS A 66 -13.78 9.55 -7.81
N ALA A 67 -13.03 8.74 -7.06
CA ALA A 67 -13.44 7.38 -6.74
C ALA A 67 -14.75 7.35 -5.95
N MET A 68 -14.86 8.21 -4.95
CA MET A 68 -16.08 8.37 -4.15
C MET A 68 -17.26 8.90 -4.98
N GLY A 69 -17.01 9.81 -5.92
CA GLY A 69 -18.03 10.32 -6.84
C GLY A 69 -18.63 9.21 -7.72
N ILE A 70 -17.80 8.31 -8.25
CA ILE A 70 -18.28 7.11 -8.96
C ILE A 70 -19.06 6.21 -8.00
N GLY A 71 -18.57 6.04 -6.77
CA GLY A 71 -19.30 5.33 -5.72
C GLY A 71 -20.68 5.92 -5.44
N CYS A 72 -20.85 7.25 -5.44
CA CYS A 72 -22.16 7.90 -5.32
C CYS A 72 -23.09 7.53 -6.48
N LEU A 73 -22.59 7.48 -7.72
CA LEU A 73 -23.38 7.08 -8.88
C LEU A 73 -23.81 5.62 -8.78
N VAL A 74 -22.91 4.73 -8.37
CA VAL A 74 -23.21 3.32 -8.11
C VAL A 74 -24.23 3.18 -6.99
N ALA A 75 -24.14 3.99 -5.94
CA ALA A 75 -25.13 4.01 -4.87
C ALA A 75 -26.51 4.43 -5.37
N LEU A 76 -26.59 5.47 -6.21
CA LEU A 76 -27.86 5.89 -6.79
C LEU A 76 -28.47 4.80 -7.68
N TRP A 77 -27.64 4.11 -8.45
CA TRP A 77 -28.07 2.95 -9.25
C TRP A 77 -28.58 1.82 -8.37
N PHE A 78 -27.85 1.42 -7.32
CA PHE A 78 -28.30 0.42 -6.36
C PHE A 78 -29.59 0.82 -5.64
N TYR A 79 -29.73 2.09 -5.28
CA TYR A 79 -30.92 2.61 -4.61
C TYR A 79 -32.16 2.53 -5.52
N GLN A 80 -31.99 2.70 -6.83
CA GLN A 80 -33.09 2.53 -7.81
C GLN A 80 -33.46 1.07 -8.06
N LEU A 81 -32.51 0.14 -7.93
CA LEU A 81 -32.74 -1.29 -8.12
C LEU A 81 -33.39 -1.97 -6.91
N ASN A 82 -33.40 -1.30 -5.75
CA ASN A 82 -33.68 -1.95 -4.48
C ASN A 82 -34.76 -1.17 -3.70
N ASP A 83 -36.02 -1.61 -3.81
CA ASP A 83 -37.19 -1.04 -3.13
C ASP A 83 -37.23 -1.28 -1.60
N GLY A 84 -36.20 -1.90 -1.02
CA GLY A 84 -36.19 -2.38 0.37
C GLY A 84 -35.08 -1.80 1.28
N ILE A 85 -34.53 -0.63 0.96
CA ILE A 85 -33.56 0.05 1.82
C ILE A 85 -34.31 0.99 2.77
N ASP A 86 -34.56 0.53 4.00
CA ASP A 86 -35.22 1.30 5.08
C ASP A 86 -34.34 2.36 5.75
N THR A 87 -33.28 2.82 5.09
CA THR A 87 -32.34 3.81 5.65
C THR A 87 -32.39 5.15 4.92
N SER A 88 -31.79 6.17 5.54
CA SER A 88 -31.55 7.46 4.92
C SER A 88 -30.80 7.27 3.60
N LYS A 89 -31.38 7.77 2.50
CA LYS A 89 -30.75 7.77 1.18
C LYS A 89 -29.34 8.40 1.22
N THR A 90 -29.16 9.45 2.01
CA THR A 90 -27.87 10.11 2.21
C THR A 90 -26.86 9.18 2.87
N ALA A 91 -27.25 8.49 3.94
CA ALA A 91 -26.38 7.53 4.61
C ALA A 91 -25.95 6.42 3.65
N PHE A 92 -26.89 5.84 2.89
CA PHE A 92 -26.61 4.82 1.89
C PHE A 92 -25.61 5.29 0.83
N ILE A 93 -25.82 6.47 0.25
CA ILE A 93 -24.93 7.03 -0.77
C ILE A 93 -23.52 7.23 -0.21
N LEU A 94 -23.39 7.85 0.95
CA LEU A 94 -22.10 8.10 1.58
C LEU A 94 -21.38 6.79 1.94
N PHE A 95 -22.12 5.77 2.39
CA PHE A 95 -21.55 4.47 2.74
C PHE A 95 -20.97 3.75 1.51
N ILE A 96 -21.73 3.67 0.42
CA ILE A 96 -21.28 3.05 -0.82
C ILE A 96 -20.15 3.86 -1.46
N ALA A 97 -20.23 5.20 -1.41
CA ALA A 97 -19.16 6.08 -1.87
C ALA A 97 -17.85 5.85 -1.11
N SER A 98 -17.91 5.76 0.22
CA SER A 98 -16.77 5.39 1.06
C SER A 98 -16.23 4.00 0.72
N GLY A 99 -17.12 3.03 0.45
CA GLY A 99 -16.77 1.70 -0.04
C GLY A 99 -15.88 1.73 -1.29
N PHE A 100 -16.16 2.61 -2.25
CA PHE A 100 -15.32 2.83 -3.43
C PHE A 100 -14.03 3.57 -3.09
N GLY A 101 -14.10 4.47 -2.11
CA GLY A 101 -13.00 5.27 -1.59
C GLY A 101 -11.91 4.47 -0.87
N PHE A 102 -12.21 3.37 -0.18
CA PHE A 102 -11.20 2.64 0.63
C PHE A 102 -10.06 2.00 -0.18
N SER A 103 -8.86 2.11 0.34
CA SER A 103 -7.72 1.22 0.05
C SER A 103 -7.22 0.70 1.38
N ALA A 104 -6.54 -0.45 1.38
CA ALA A 104 -5.98 -0.97 2.62
C ALA A 104 -4.51 -0.60 2.73
N PHE A 105 -4.22 0.51 3.42
CA PHE A 105 -2.85 0.92 3.72
C PHE A 105 -1.98 -0.24 4.27
N PRO A 106 -2.42 -1.02 5.29
CA PRO A 106 -1.57 -2.09 5.83
C PRO A 106 -1.29 -3.19 4.79
N VAL A 107 -2.31 -3.61 4.04
CA VAL A 107 -2.17 -4.65 3.01
C VAL A 107 -1.28 -4.17 1.87
N LEU A 108 -1.42 -2.90 1.48
CA LEU A 108 -0.58 -2.27 0.49
C LEU A 108 0.89 -2.21 0.94
N ALA A 109 1.15 -1.86 2.20
CA ALA A 109 2.51 -1.83 2.75
C ALA A 109 3.14 -3.24 2.73
N THR A 110 2.41 -4.27 3.17
CA THR A 110 2.87 -5.67 3.09
C THR A 110 3.10 -6.11 1.64
N LEU A 111 2.19 -5.75 0.73
CA LEU A 111 2.33 -6.07 -0.70
C LEU A 111 3.59 -5.41 -1.29
N LEU A 112 3.79 -4.12 -1.06
CA LEU A 112 5.00 -3.41 -1.50
C LEU A 112 6.28 -3.97 -0.89
N ASN A 113 6.24 -4.37 0.39
CA ASN A 113 7.36 -5.03 1.05
C ASN A 113 7.69 -6.37 0.38
N SER A 114 6.68 -7.20 0.12
CA SER A 114 6.85 -8.50 -0.56
C SER A 114 7.44 -8.39 -1.97
N MET A 115 7.22 -7.24 -2.64
CA MET A 115 7.74 -6.94 -3.97
C MET A 115 9.03 -6.12 -3.94
N ASN A 116 9.62 -5.86 -2.77
CA ASN A 116 10.79 -4.99 -2.58
C ASN A 116 10.62 -3.57 -3.14
N LEU A 117 9.39 -3.06 -3.20
CA LEU A 117 9.06 -1.71 -3.68
C LEU A 117 8.81 -0.71 -2.53
N LEU A 118 8.84 -1.16 -1.28
CA LEU A 118 8.48 -0.35 -0.11
C LEU A 118 9.33 0.93 0.01
N ASN A 119 10.63 0.80 -0.23
CA ASN A 119 11.61 1.89 -0.15
C ASN A 119 11.80 2.63 -1.47
N GLU A 120 11.16 2.17 -2.55
CA GLU A 120 11.23 2.83 -3.84
C GLU A 120 10.33 4.07 -3.86
N PRO A 121 10.62 5.08 -4.70
CA PRO A 121 9.79 6.29 -4.80
C PRO A 121 8.32 5.98 -5.09
N ILE A 122 8.04 4.91 -5.84
CA ILE A 122 6.67 4.46 -6.11
C ILE A 122 5.98 3.96 -4.85
N GLY A 123 6.65 3.17 -4.01
CA GLY A 123 6.09 2.64 -2.78
C GLY A 123 5.81 3.74 -1.76
N ILE A 124 6.79 4.61 -1.51
CA ILE A 124 6.66 5.73 -0.58
C ILE A 124 5.49 6.64 -0.98
N GLN A 125 5.41 7.04 -2.26
CA GLN A 125 4.31 7.89 -2.77
C GLN A 125 2.95 7.23 -2.64
N THR A 126 2.88 5.93 -2.95
CA THR A 126 1.64 5.14 -2.92
C THR A 126 1.15 4.96 -1.48
N ILE A 127 2.04 4.69 -0.53
CA ILE A 127 1.75 4.57 0.90
C ILE A 127 1.24 5.89 1.47
N SER A 128 1.89 7.02 1.15
CA SER A 128 1.40 8.33 1.58
C SER A 128 0.02 8.68 1.02
N LEU A 129 -0.25 8.32 -0.24
CA LEU A 129 -1.59 8.49 -0.83
C LEU A 129 -2.64 7.63 -0.12
N ALA A 130 -2.36 6.35 0.14
CA ALA A 130 -3.27 5.49 0.91
C ALA A 130 -3.54 6.04 2.32
N ALA A 131 -2.52 6.57 3.01
CA ALA A 131 -2.69 7.13 4.34
C ALA A 131 -3.61 8.37 4.37
N VAL A 132 -3.47 9.27 3.39
CA VAL A 132 -4.35 10.44 3.26
C VAL A 132 -5.78 10.01 2.93
N GLU A 133 -5.93 9.03 2.05
CA GLU A 133 -7.21 8.46 1.67
C GLU A 133 -7.97 7.87 2.86
N ASP A 134 -7.31 7.05 3.68
CA ASP A 134 -7.93 6.43 4.86
C ASP A 134 -8.57 7.50 5.75
N ILE A 135 -7.87 8.60 6.01
CA ILE A 135 -8.39 9.69 6.85
C ILE A 135 -9.63 10.34 6.21
N VAL A 136 -9.60 10.62 4.90
CA VAL A 136 -10.75 11.20 4.19
C VAL A 136 -11.96 10.27 4.26
N VAL A 137 -11.77 8.98 3.98
CA VAL A 137 -12.87 8.02 3.93
C VAL A 137 -13.45 7.81 5.34
N TRP A 138 -12.62 7.79 6.39
CA TRP A 138 -13.09 7.72 7.78
C TRP A 138 -13.94 8.92 8.19
N VAL A 139 -13.57 10.13 7.77
CA VAL A 139 -14.39 11.34 8.01
C VAL A 139 -15.75 11.20 7.31
N VAL A 140 -15.77 10.77 6.04
CA VAL A 140 -17.03 10.59 5.32
C VAL A 140 -17.88 9.49 5.94
N LEU A 141 -17.26 8.42 6.44
CA LEU A 141 -17.98 7.33 7.11
C LEU A 141 -18.55 7.74 8.47
N ALA A 142 -17.87 8.61 9.22
CA ALA A 142 -18.40 9.17 10.45
C ALA A 142 -19.66 10.01 10.15
N VAL A 143 -19.62 10.81 9.08
CA VAL A 143 -20.79 11.55 8.59
C VAL A 143 -21.89 10.58 8.13
N ALA A 144 -21.56 9.54 7.38
CA ALA A 144 -22.52 8.54 6.92
C ALA A 144 -23.26 7.86 8.09
N SER A 145 -22.52 7.48 9.13
CA SER A 145 -23.05 6.88 10.37
C SER A 145 -23.95 7.87 11.13
N ALA A 146 -23.59 9.16 11.19
CA ALA A 146 -24.43 10.17 11.82
C ALA A 146 -25.81 10.30 11.14
N PHE A 147 -25.91 10.03 9.84
CA PHE A 147 -27.16 10.06 9.08
C PHE A 147 -27.89 8.70 9.00
N SER A 148 -27.31 7.60 9.49
CA SER A 148 -27.90 6.26 9.34
C SER A 148 -28.97 5.92 10.37
N LEU A 149 -28.93 6.53 11.55
CA LEU A 149 -30.01 6.40 12.51
C LEU A 149 -31.21 7.17 11.95
N GLY A 150 -32.24 6.44 11.53
CA GLY A 150 -33.45 6.93 10.84
C GLY A 150 -34.35 7.89 11.63
N GLY A 151 -33.75 8.78 12.41
CA GLY A 151 -34.39 9.94 13.00
C GLY A 151 -34.63 11.05 12.01
N SER A 152 -35.31 12.10 12.47
CA SER A 152 -35.50 13.34 11.70
C SER A 152 -34.13 13.92 11.27
N ALA A 153 -34.10 14.73 10.21
CA ALA A 153 -32.87 15.43 9.78
C ALA A 153 -32.20 16.21 10.92
N LEU A 154 -32.98 16.61 11.93
CA LEU A 154 -32.53 17.29 13.13
C LEU A 154 -31.71 16.39 14.07
N GLN A 155 -32.06 15.10 14.19
CA GLN A 155 -31.27 14.11 14.93
C GLN A 155 -29.93 13.83 14.22
N GLY A 156 -29.94 13.67 12.90
CA GLY A 156 -28.72 13.51 12.12
C GLY A 156 -27.79 14.72 12.24
N LEU A 157 -28.34 15.94 12.20
CA LEU A 157 -27.59 17.17 12.44
C LEU A 157 -27.04 17.24 13.87
N TYR A 158 -27.83 16.84 14.87
CA TYR A 158 -27.39 16.78 16.27
C TYR A 158 -26.20 15.83 16.45
N THR A 159 -26.29 14.60 15.93
CA THR A 159 -25.18 13.63 15.95
C THR A 159 -23.96 14.16 15.20
N LEU A 160 -24.15 14.82 14.05
CA LEU A 160 -23.06 15.43 13.29
C LEU A 160 -22.36 16.54 14.09
N LEU A 161 -23.10 17.43 14.74
CA LEU A 161 -22.55 18.51 15.55
C LEU A 161 -21.82 17.97 16.79
N LEU A 162 -22.36 16.95 17.46
CA LEU A 162 -21.67 16.27 18.55
C LEU A 162 -20.39 15.61 18.06
N THR A 163 -20.41 14.95 16.90
CA THR A 163 -19.23 14.32 16.29
C THR A 163 -18.16 15.35 16.00
N LEU A 164 -18.55 16.49 15.43
CA LEU A 164 -17.64 17.60 15.15
C LEU A 164 -17.06 18.15 16.46
N ALA A 165 -17.89 18.40 17.48
CA ALA A 165 -17.43 18.85 18.79
C ALA A 165 -16.46 17.87 19.44
N PHE A 166 -16.73 16.57 19.36
CA PHE A 166 -15.86 15.51 19.84
C PHE A 166 -14.50 15.52 19.12
N ILE A 167 -14.48 15.60 17.78
CA ILE A 167 -13.24 15.70 16.99
C ILE A 167 -12.46 16.97 17.39
N LEU A 168 -13.14 18.10 17.54
CA LEU A 168 -12.50 19.36 17.96
C LEU A 168 -11.87 19.22 19.35
N ILE A 169 -12.56 18.64 20.32
CA ILE A 169 -12.01 18.37 21.66
C ILE A 169 -10.78 17.45 21.57
N MET A 170 -10.87 16.37 20.79
CA MET A 170 -9.76 15.44 20.61
C MET A 170 -8.53 16.12 20.01
N VAL A 171 -8.71 16.92 18.95
CA VAL A 171 -7.61 17.58 18.22
C VAL A 171 -7.03 18.77 18.98
N PHE A 172 -7.87 19.60 19.63
CA PHE A 172 -7.45 20.86 20.24
C PHE A 172 -7.23 20.81 21.75
N ILE A 173 -7.70 19.77 22.44
CA ILE A 173 -7.53 19.61 23.89
C ILE A 173 -6.73 18.36 24.19
N ILE A 174 -7.21 17.18 23.77
CA ILE A 174 -6.58 15.92 24.17
C ILE A 174 -5.20 15.75 23.53
N ARG A 175 -5.07 15.96 22.22
CA ARG A 175 -3.79 15.86 21.52
C ARG A 175 -2.69 16.77 22.10
N PRO A 176 -2.92 18.08 22.35
CA PRO A 176 -1.88 18.90 22.97
C PRO A 176 -1.56 18.47 24.40
N ILE A 177 -2.53 18.01 25.20
CA ILE A 177 -2.28 17.45 26.53
C ILE A 177 -1.33 16.25 26.44
N PHE A 178 -1.60 15.30 25.54
CA PHE A 178 -0.73 14.14 25.33
C PHE A 178 0.65 14.53 24.82
N ASN A 179 0.75 15.51 23.92
CA ASN A 179 2.04 16.03 23.46
C ASN A 179 2.86 16.67 24.59
N LEU A 180 2.20 17.41 25.49
CA LEU A 180 2.83 18.05 26.65
C LEU A 180 3.33 17.01 27.65
N ILE A 181 2.47 16.05 28.01
CA ILE A 181 2.80 14.95 28.92
C ILE A 181 3.97 14.13 28.34
N HIS A 182 3.89 13.76 27.07
CA HIS A 182 4.95 13.01 26.40
C HIS A 182 6.28 13.79 26.38
N GLY A 183 6.24 15.08 26.04
CA GLY A 183 7.44 15.92 26.04
C GLY A 183 8.08 16.08 27.43
N TYR A 184 7.27 16.06 28.50
CA TYR A 184 7.76 16.11 29.88
C TYR A 184 8.48 14.82 30.29
N TYR A 185 7.92 13.64 29.97
CA TYR A 185 8.53 12.36 30.33
C TYR A 185 9.77 12.01 29.51
N VAL A 186 9.76 12.28 28.20
CA VAL A 186 10.94 12.09 27.34
C VAL A 186 12.13 12.92 27.83
N ARG A 187 11.87 14.12 28.36
CA ARG A 187 12.94 15.00 28.90
C ARG A 187 13.57 14.49 30.20
N GLN A 188 12.93 13.55 30.90
CA GLN A 188 13.44 13.00 32.15
C GLN A 188 14.23 11.69 31.97
N GLU A 189 14.50 11.24 30.74
CA GLU A 189 15.14 9.93 30.44
C GLU A 189 14.41 8.75 31.10
N ASN A 190 13.13 8.93 31.46
CA ASN A 190 12.26 7.86 31.92
C ASN A 190 11.62 7.22 30.70
N ASP A 191 12.40 6.35 30.07
CA ASP A 191 12.01 5.53 28.94
C ASP A 191 10.74 4.73 29.28
N CYS A 192 9.66 4.99 28.54
CA CYS A 192 8.36 4.32 28.64
C CYS A 192 7.76 4.18 30.05
N ASN A 193 7.24 5.29 30.59
CA ASN A 193 6.43 5.24 31.80
C ASN A 193 5.11 4.49 31.55
N VAL A 194 4.87 3.39 32.29
CA VAL A 194 3.64 2.59 32.28
C VAL A 194 2.37 3.46 32.37
N TYR A 195 2.44 4.58 33.10
CA TYR A 195 1.31 5.52 33.21
C TYR A 195 0.89 6.14 31.87
N ILE A 196 1.82 6.39 30.94
CA ILE A 196 1.48 6.94 29.61
C ILE A 196 0.74 5.89 28.79
N VAL A 197 1.22 4.64 28.80
CA VAL A 197 0.58 3.50 28.12
C VAL A 197 -0.84 3.27 28.68
N VAL A 198 -1.00 3.29 30.00
CA VAL A 198 -2.31 3.21 30.65
C VAL A 198 -3.19 4.40 30.23
N GLY A 199 -2.63 5.60 30.17
CA GLY A 199 -3.33 6.79 29.67
C GLY A 199 -3.82 6.65 28.23
N CYS A 200 -3.02 6.07 27.33
CA CYS A 200 -3.41 5.77 25.95
C CYS A 200 -4.58 4.79 25.89
N PHE A 201 -4.56 3.71 26.67
CA PHE A 201 -5.67 2.75 26.71
C PHE A 201 -6.93 3.31 27.36
N LEU A 202 -6.78 4.12 28.40
CA LEU A 202 -7.91 4.79 29.04
C LEU A 202 -8.55 5.79 28.06
N LEU A 203 -7.74 6.55 27.31
CA LEU A 203 -8.22 7.41 26.24
C LEU A 203 -8.96 6.60 25.16
N LEU A 204 -8.38 5.48 24.71
CA LEU A 204 -9.00 4.57 23.76
C LEU A 204 -10.39 4.13 24.22
N LEU A 205 -10.52 3.64 25.45
CA LEU A 205 -11.78 3.14 25.99
C LEU A 205 -12.82 4.26 26.17
N ILE A 206 -12.41 5.41 26.70
CA ILE A 206 -13.32 6.56 26.86
C ILE A 206 -13.79 7.06 25.49
N ALA A 207 -12.88 7.24 24.54
CA ALA A 207 -13.23 7.70 23.19
C ALA A 207 -14.19 6.73 22.49
N SER A 208 -13.93 5.43 22.60
CA SER A 208 -14.77 4.37 22.06
C SER A 208 -16.16 4.38 22.69
N PHE A 209 -16.24 4.49 24.02
CA PHE A 209 -17.50 4.57 24.74
C PHE A 209 -18.30 5.82 24.36
N THR A 210 -17.66 7.00 24.32
CA THR A 210 -18.31 8.26 23.97
C THR A 210 -18.90 8.21 22.55
N THR A 211 -18.17 7.70 21.57
CA THR A 211 -18.66 7.60 20.19
C THR A 211 -19.79 6.58 20.01
N GLU A 212 -19.78 5.49 20.78
CA GLU A 212 -20.90 4.54 20.82
C GLU A 212 -22.17 5.18 21.40
N VAL A 213 -22.05 5.92 22.52
CA VAL A 213 -23.17 6.63 23.15
C VAL A 213 -23.76 7.71 22.24
N MET A 214 -22.93 8.33 21.40
CA MET A 214 -23.37 9.31 20.40
C MET A 214 -24.12 8.69 19.21
N GLY A 215 -24.21 7.35 19.14
CA GLY A 215 -24.86 6.65 18.04
C GLY A 215 -24.00 6.58 16.77
N ILE A 216 -22.67 6.61 16.89
CA ILE A 216 -21.78 6.35 15.74
C ILE A 216 -21.40 4.87 15.80
N HIS A 217 -20.15 4.58 16.14
CA HIS A 217 -19.65 3.24 16.47
C HIS A 217 -18.34 3.44 17.25
N ALA A 218 -18.10 2.58 18.23
CA ALA A 218 -16.92 2.61 19.09
C ALA A 218 -15.58 2.67 18.33
N PHE A 219 -15.51 2.03 17.17
CA PHE A 219 -14.30 1.97 16.33
C PHE A 219 -13.82 3.35 15.87
N PHE A 220 -14.73 4.32 15.68
CA PHE A 220 -14.36 5.69 15.29
C PHE A 220 -13.66 6.43 16.43
N GLY A 221 -14.17 6.27 17.66
CA GLY A 221 -13.53 6.84 18.84
C GLY A 221 -12.13 6.29 19.04
N ALA A 222 -11.97 4.98 18.86
CA ALA A 222 -10.67 4.31 18.91
C ALA A 222 -9.67 4.89 17.89
N PHE A 223 -10.11 5.02 16.63
CA PHE A 223 -9.31 5.58 15.55
C PHE A 223 -8.87 7.04 15.84
N ILE A 224 -9.81 7.88 16.28
CA ILE A 224 -9.51 9.29 16.64
C ILE A 224 -8.57 9.36 17.83
N ALA A 225 -8.72 8.50 18.84
CA ALA A 225 -7.80 8.41 19.97
C ALA A 225 -6.38 8.07 19.51
N GLY A 226 -6.22 7.12 18.58
CA GLY A 226 -4.93 6.79 17.96
C GLY A 226 -4.28 7.98 17.26
N LEU A 227 -5.05 8.75 16.48
CA LEU A 227 -4.58 9.96 15.77
C LEU A 227 -4.10 11.08 16.73
N CYS A 228 -4.55 11.07 17.98
CA CYS A 228 -4.19 12.09 18.97
C CYS A 228 -2.85 11.80 19.66
N ILE A 229 -2.35 10.57 19.60
CA ILE A 229 -1.12 10.19 20.30
C ILE A 229 0.11 10.66 19.50
N PRO A 230 1.09 11.31 20.17
CA PRO A 230 2.32 11.70 19.51
C PRO A 230 3.10 10.50 18.99
N ARG A 231 3.56 10.62 17.75
CA ARG A 231 4.26 9.56 17.02
C ARG A 231 5.76 9.40 17.31
N ARG A 232 6.28 10.17 18.25
CA ARG A 232 7.74 10.32 18.43
C ARG A 232 8.19 9.53 19.64
N GLY A 233 9.36 8.91 19.55
CA GLY A 233 10.03 8.26 20.68
C GLY A 233 9.58 6.82 20.93
N GLU A 234 10.09 6.24 22.00
CA GLU A 234 9.95 4.82 22.34
C GLU A 234 8.51 4.39 22.68
N LEU A 235 7.60 5.34 22.94
CA LEU A 235 6.20 5.05 23.25
C LEU A 235 5.50 4.30 22.11
N VAL A 236 5.63 4.80 20.87
CA VAL A 236 5.01 4.16 19.71
C VAL A 236 5.69 2.84 19.41
N GLU A 237 7.01 2.78 19.54
CA GLU A 237 7.76 1.53 19.37
C GLU A 237 7.30 0.46 20.39
N PHE A 238 7.11 0.81 21.65
CA PHE A 238 6.60 -0.12 22.66
C PHE A 238 5.18 -0.59 22.37
N LEU A 239 4.28 0.35 22.03
CA LEU A 239 2.88 0.04 21.68
C LEU A 239 2.82 -0.88 20.45
N SER A 240 3.53 -0.52 19.38
CA SER A 240 3.53 -1.28 18.13
C SER A 240 4.26 -2.62 18.23
N ILE A 241 5.42 -2.70 18.88
CA ILE A 241 6.15 -3.98 18.94
C ILE A 241 5.45 -4.99 19.86
N ARG A 242 4.84 -4.58 20.97
CA ARG A 242 4.34 -5.55 21.96
C ARG A 242 2.84 -5.80 21.88
N ILE A 243 2.06 -4.74 21.73
CA ILE A 243 0.60 -4.82 21.84
C ILE A 243 -0.03 -5.03 20.46
N GLU A 244 0.45 -4.30 19.45
CA GLU A 244 -0.06 -4.46 18.08
C GLU A 244 0.12 -5.88 17.57
N LEU A 245 1.26 -6.53 17.85
CA LEU A 245 1.47 -7.94 17.50
C LEU A 245 0.39 -8.86 18.07
N ILE A 246 0.04 -8.71 19.34
CA ILE A 246 -1.04 -9.51 19.96
C ILE A 246 -2.37 -9.22 19.25
N ILE A 247 -2.64 -7.97 18.91
CA ILE A 247 -3.89 -7.60 18.24
C ILE A 247 -3.96 -8.21 16.84
N VAL A 248 -2.91 -8.07 16.04
CA VAL A 248 -2.86 -8.53 14.65
C VAL A 248 -2.82 -10.05 14.57
N GLU A 249 -2.11 -10.73 15.47
CA GLU A 249 -1.95 -12.20 15.44
C GLU A 249 -3.06 -12.95 16.16
N PHE A 250 -3.66 -12.38 17.21
CA PHE A 250 -4.69 -13.07 18.00
C PHE A 250 -6.08 -12.51 17.79
N PHE A 251 -6.28 -11.21 17.98
CA PHE A 251 -7.62 -10.61 17.97
C PHE A 251 -8.20 -10.43 16.57
N LEU A 252 -7.37 -10.01 15.62
CA LEU A 252 -7.77 -9.68 14.26
C LEU A 252 -8.23 -10.92 13.47
N PRO A 253 -7.59 -12.11 13.60
CA PRO A 253 -8.10 -13.35 13.00
C PRO A 253 -9.47 -13.75 13.56
N LEU A 254 -9.73 -13.54 14.85
CA LEU A 254 -11.06 -13.79 15.45
C LEU A 254 -12.11 -12.85 14.84
N TYR A 255 -11.76 -11.59 14.64
CA TYR A 255 -12.64 -10.64 13.94
C TYR A 255 -12.98 -11.10 12.51
N PHE A 256 -12.00 -11.57 11.73
CA PHE A 256 -12.27 -12.06 10.37
C PHE A 256 -12.99 -13.40 10.33
N ALA A 257 -12.77 -14.26 11.31
CA ALA A 257 -13.59 -15.44 11.47
C ALA A 257 -15.05 -15.03 11.66
N ASN A 258 -15.36 -14.11 12.59
CA ASN A 258 -16.71 -13.59 12.79
C ASN A 258 -17.30 -12.93 11.53
N SER A 259 -16.54 -12.07 10.85
CA SER A 259 -16.97 -11.44 9.60
C SER A 259 -17.21 -12.47 8.49
N GLY A 260 -16.37 -13.51 8.41
CA GLY A 260 -16.51 -14.60 7.45
C GLY A 260 -17.76 -15.43 7.69
N LEU A 261 -18.09 -15.74 8.94
CA LEU A 261 -19.32 -16.43 9.32
C LEU A 261 -20.58 -15.66 8.90
N LYS A 262 -20.53 -14.32 8.94
CA LYS A 262 -21.63 -13.44 8.49
C LYS A 262 -21.71 -13.29 6.98
N THR A 263 -20.66 -13.67 6.25
CA THR A 263 -20.63 -13.56 4.80
C THR A 263 -21.45 -14.69 4.21
N ARG A 264 -22.55 -14.33 3.54
CA ARG A 264 -23.51 -15.23 2.92
C ARG A 264 -23.41 -15.17 1.39
N LEU A 265 -22.57 -16.03 0.82
CA LEU A 265 -22.36 -16.12 -0.63
C LEU A 265 -23.52 -16.80 -1.35
N ASP A 266 -24.33 -17.57 -0.63
CA ASP A 266 -25.57 -18.19 -1.08
C ASP A 266 -26.58 -17.16 -1.64
N LEU A 267 -26.49 -15.91 -1.19
CA LEU A 267 -27.32 -14.80 -1.67
C LEU A 267 -27.00 -14.37 -3.11
N LEU A 268 -25.85 -14.77 -3.66
CA LEU A 268 -25.41 -14.47 -5.02
C LEU A 268 -25.76 -15.60 -6.01
N ASN A 269 -26.92 -16.23 -5.86
CA ASN A 269 -27.34 -17.37 -6.68
C ASN A 269 -27.98 -16.99 -8.04
N THR A 270 -28.22 -15.70 -8.30
CA THR A 270 -28.88 -15.25 -9.54
C THR A 270 -27.87 -14.73 -10.55
N GLY A 271 -28.11 -14.98 -11.85
CA GLY A 271 -27.27 -14.43 -12.94
C GLY A 271 -27.20 -12.90 -12.94
N ARG A 272 -28.26 -12.22 -12.50
CA ARG A 272 -28.28 -10.76 -12.31
C ARG A 272 -27.26 -10.32 -11.26
N ALA A 273 -27.13 -11.05 -10.14
CA ALA A 273 -26.18 -10.71 -9.09
C ALA A 273 -24.73 -10.83 -9.54
N TRP A 274 -24.40 -11.87 -10.32
CA TRP A 274 -23.07 -12.03 -10.93
C TRP A 274 -22.76 -10.94 -11.95
N TRP A 275 -23.74 -10.57 -12.79
CA TRP A 275 -23.57 -9.47 -13.74
C TRP A 275 -23.31 -8.13 -13.04
N THR A 276 -24.07 -7.85 -11.97
CA THR A 276 -23.84 -6.68 -11.12
C THR A 276 -22.46 -6.68 -10.48
N LEU A 277 -21.98 -7.84 -10.00
CA LEU A 277 -20.63 -7.98 -9.45
C LEU A 277 -19.55 -7.65 -10.49
N ILE A 278 -19.69 -8.12 -11.73
CA ILE A 278 -18.75 -7.81 -12.83
C ILE A 278 -18.73 -6.31 -13.13
N ILE A 279 -19.90 -5.69 -13.24
CA ILE A 279 -20.00 -4.23 -13.42
C ILE A 279 -19.30 -3.51 -12.28
N LEU A 280 -19.53 -3.95 -11.03
CA LEU A 280 -18.95 -3.35 -9.85
C LEU A 280 -17.41 -3.49 -9.82
N LEU A 281 -16.87 -4.64 -10.23
CA LEU A 281 -15.43 -4.84 -10.40
C LEU A 281 -14.82 -3.86 -11.40
N VAL A 282 -15.46 -3.69 -12.56
CA VAL A 282 -14.98 -2.77 -13.60
C VAL A 282 -15.05 -1.33 -13.11
N LEU A 283 -16.20 -0.91 -12.57
CA LEU A 283 -16.39 0.45 -12.07
C LEU A 283 -15.43 0.77 -10.93
N ALA A 284 -15.24 -0.14 -9.97
CA ALA A 284 -14.31 0.08 -8.87
C ALA A 284 -12.86 0.15 -9.34
N SER A 285 -12.49 -0.68 -10.32
CA SER A 285 -11.16 -0.64 -10.93
C SER A 285 -10.89 0.68 -11.65
N VAL A 286 -11.83 1.11 -12.49
CA VAL A 286 -11.75 2.37 -13.24
C VAL A 286 -11.73 3.57 -12.30
N ALA A 287 -12.57 3.56 -11.27
CA ALA A 287 -12.69 4.62 -10.28
C ALA A 287 -11.39 4.90 -9.53
N LYS A 288 -10.52 3.89 -9.38
CA LYS A 288 -9.22 4.02 -8.71
C LYS A 288 -8.08 4.21 -9.69
N ILE A 289 -7.96 3.34 -10.70
CA ILE A 289 -6.81 3.34 -11.60
C ILE A 289 -6.77 4.64 -12.41
N VAL A 290 -7.88 5.05 -13.01
CA VAL A 290 -7.87 6.18 -13.96
C VAL A 290 -7.54 7.50 -13.27
N PRO A 291 -8.23 7.91 -12.18
CA PRO A 291 -7.95 9.17 -11.52
C PRO A 291 -6.54 9.22 -10.91
N VAL A 292 -6.07 8.13 -10.29
CA VAL A 292 -4.72 8.08 -9.70
C VAL A 292 -3.66 8.14 -10.78
N THR A 293 -3.83 7.40 -11.87
CA THR A 293 -2.90 7.42 -13.02
C THR A 293 -2.81 8.82 -13.61
N LEU A 294 -3.96 9.46 -13.85
CA LEU A 294 -4.02 10.78 -14.45
C LEU A 294 -3.43 11.86 -13.53
N ALA A 295 -3.81 11.87 -12.25
CA ALA A 295 -3.26 12.80 -11.27
C ALA A 295 -1.75 12.67 -11.15
N THR A 296 -1.24 11.43 -11.08
CA THR A 296 0.20 11.18 -11.04
C THR A 296 0.91 11.65 -12.30
N LYS A 297 0.31 11.38 -13.47
CA LYS A 297 0.87 11.80 -14.76
C LYS A 297 0.99 13.32 -14.84
N LEU A 298 -0.04 14.03 -14.39
CA LEU A 298 -0.07 15.49 -14.38
C LEU A 298 0.90 16.09 -13.36
N CYS A 299 1.04 15.48 -12.17
CA CYS A 299 1.91 16.01 -11.12
C CYS A 299 3.40 15.66 -11.30
N THR A 300 3.73 14.46 -11.77
CA THR A 300 5.12 13.97 -11.79
C THR A 300 5.70 13.83 -13.20
N ARG A 301 4.88 13.90 -14.26
CA ARG A 301 5.28 13.72 -15.67
C ARG A 301 6.06 12.42 -15.99
N LYS A 302 5.99 11.41 -15.12
CA LYS A 302 6.63 10.09 -15.30
C LYS A 302 5.98 9.27 -16.43
N SER A 303 6.57 8.12 -16.76
CA SER A 303 6.06 7.20 -17.80
C SER A 303 4.64 6.72 -17.47
N TRP A 304 3.85 6.40 -18.51
CA TRP A 304 2.47 5.91 -18.33
C TRP A 304 2.42 4.63 -17.51
N ASN A 305 3.37 3.73 -17.69
CA ASN A 305 3.45 2.50 -16.89
C ASN A 305 3.69 2.80 -15.41
N TYR A 306 4.57 3.76 -15.06
CA TYR A 306 4.77 4.16 -13.65
C TYR A 306 3.47 4.69 -13.03
N CYS A 307 2.77 5.58 -13.76
CA CYS A 307 1.52 6.16 -13.29
C CYS A 307 0.41 5.09 -13.15
N ALA A 308 0.32 4.16 -14.12
CA ALA A 308 -0.63 3.05 -14.08
C ALA A 308 -0.34 2.08 -12.93
N SER A 309 0.94 1.80 -12.66
CA SER A 309 1.35 0.98 -11.51
C SER A 309 0.87 1.56 -10.18
N MET A 310 0.96 2.89 -9.98
CA MET A 310 0.40 3.51 -8.77
C MET A 310 -1.13 3.40 -8.71
N GLY A 311 -1.82 3.54 -9.85
CA GLY A 311 -3.28 3.33 -9.92
C GLY A 311 -3.68 1.89 -9.58
N VAL A 312 -2.92 0.91 -10.04
CA VAL A 312 -3.14 -0.52 -9.72
C VAL A 312 -2.86 -0.80 -8.25
N LEU A 313 -1.78 -0.24 -7.70
CA LEU A 313 -1.49 -0.35 -6.26
C LEU A 313 -2.60 0.28 -5.38
N MET A 314 -3.28 1.32 -5.85
CA MET A 314 -4.45 1.90 -5.15
C MET A 314 -5.72 1.06 -5.23
N ASN A 315 -5.73 -0.04 -5.99
CA ASN A 315 -6.83 -1.03 -5.94
C ASN A 315 -6.66 -2.09 -4.87
N THR A 316 -5.58 -2.03 -4.07
CA THR A 316 -5.36 -2.97 -2.98
C THR A 316 -6.43 -2.77 -1.90
N ARG A 317 -7.39 -3.69 -1.87
CA ARG A 317 -8.44 -3.73 -0.86
C ARG A 317 -8.01 -4.65 0.28
N GLY A 318 -8.63 -4.48 1.44
CA GLY A 318 -8.23 -5.27 2.59
C GLY A 318 -9.10 -5.09 3.81
N ILE A 319 -8.47 -5.30 4.96
CA ILE A 319 -9.09 -5.41 6.27
C ILE A 319 -10.04 -4.27 6.60
N VAL A 320 -9.59 -3.03 6.41
CA VAL A 320 -10.36 -1.84 6.79
C VAL A 320 -11.69 -1.77 6.03
N GLN A 321 -11.70 -2.16 4.76
CA GLN A 321 -12.93 -2.20 3.98
C GLN A 321 -13.94 -3.22 4.52
N LEU A 322 -13.48 -4.42 4.90
CA LEU A 322 -14.36 -5.42 5.51
C LEU A 322 -14.96 -4.93 6.82
N VAL A 323 -14.17 -4.21 7.62
CA VAL A 323 -14.67 -3.61 8.87
C VAL A 323 -15.83 -2.68 8.57
N VAL A 324 -15.64 -1.81 7.60
CA VAL A 324 -16.61 -0.80 7.23
C VAL A 324 -17.87 -1.44 6.66
N LEU A 325 -17.74 -2.46 5.82
CA LEU A 325 -18.90 -3.20 5.33
C LEU A 325 -19.70 -3.85 6.48
N ASN A 326 -19.03 -4.38 7.51
CA ASN A 326 -19.72 -4.91 8.69
C ASN A 326 -20.48 -3.81 9.45
N ILE A 327 -19.87 -2.63 9.61
CA ILE A 327 -20.53 -1.45 10.18
C ILE A 327 -21.79 -1.11 9.37
N GLY A 328 -21.70 -1.09 8.04
CA GLY A 328 -22.83 -0.78 7.16
C GLY A 328 -24.00 -1.76 7.30
N VAL A 329 -23.71 -3.05 7.50
CA VAL A 329 -24.74 -4.07 7.77
C VAL A 329 -25.33 -3.90 9.19
N GLN A 330 -24.51 -3.59 10.20
CA GLN A 330 -24.97 -3.36 11.57
C GLN A 330 -25.91 -2.15 11.67
N LEU A 331 -25.57 -1.06 10.97
CA LEU A 331 -26.40 0.14 10.84
C LEU A 331 -27.62 -0.06 9.93
N LYS A 332 -27.78 -1.26 9.34
CA LYS A 332 -28.81 -1.58 8.33
C LYS A 332 -28.79 -0.64 7.12
N VAL A 333 -27.65 -0.01 6.86
CA VAL A 333 -27.44 0.83 5.68
C VAL A 333 -27.27 -0.03 4.45
N ILE A 334 -26.54 -1.14 4.57
CA ILE A 334 -26.20 -2.03 3.47
C ILE A 334 -26.88 -3.39 3.67
N SER A 335 -27.48 -3.92 2.60
CA SER A 335 -28.06 -5.27 2.64
C SER A 335 -26.99 -6.36 2.67
N PRO A 336 -27.28 -7.56 3.22
CA PRO A 336 -26.35 -8.69 3.18
C PRO A 336 -25.89 -9.08 1.77
N VAL A 337 -26.71 -8.82 0.74
CA VAL A 337 -26.38 -9.05 -0.67
C VAL A 337 -25.28 -8.10 -1.13
N ILE A 338 -25.44 -6.79 -0.89
CA ILE A 338 -24.43 -5.78 -1.25
C ILE A 338 -23.14 -6.01 -0.45
N PHE A 339 -23.26 -6.37 0.83
CA PHE A 339 -22.12 -6.78 1.64
C PHE A 339 -21.32 -7.90 0.98
N ALA A 340 -21.99 -9.00 0.59
CA ALA A 340 -21.33 -10.13 -0.07
C ALA A 340 -20.69 -9.74 -1.41
N MET A 341 -21.36 -8.89 -2.21
CA MET A 341 -20.80 -8.35 -3.46
C MET A 341 -19.50 -7.58 -3.22
N PHE A 342 -19.47 -6.69 -2.23
CA PHE A 342 -18.28 -5.89 -1.92
C PHE A 342 -17.15 -6.75 -1.32
N VAL A 343 -17.46 -7.77 -0.53
CA VAL A 343 -16.47 -8.73 -0.03
C VAL A 343 -15.80 -9.49 -1.18
N LEU A 344 -16.59 -9.99 -2.14
CA LEU A 344 -16.07 -10.66 -3.34
C LEU A 344 -15.27 -9.71 -4.23
N MET A 345 -15.79 -8.50 -4.46
CA MET A 345 -15.08 -7.46 -5.21
C MET A 345 -13.72 -7.16 -4.58
N ALA A 346 -13.68 -6.89 -3.27
CA ALA A 346 -12.44 -6.59 -2.56
C ALA A 346 -11.43 -7.73 -2.68
N THR A 347 -11.90 -8.96 -2.50
CA THR A 347 -11.09 -10.17 -2.66
C THR A 347 -10.49 -10.26 -4.07
N ILE A 348 -11.35 -10.23 -5.09
CA ILE A 348 -10.95 -10.42 -6.49
C ILE A 348 -9.97 -9.32 -6.92
N LEU A 349 -10.25 -8.05 -6.62
CA LEU A 349 -9.36 -6.95 -6.99
C LEU A 349 -7.99 -7.08 -6.32
N THR A 350 -7.94 -7.39 -5.03
CA THR A 350 -6.65 -7.56 -4.33
C THR A 350 -5.83 -8.72 -4.89
N PHE A 351 -6.47 -9.85 -5.23
CA PHE A 351 -5.80 -10.95 -5.91
C PHE A 351 -5.29 -10.57 -7.29
N LEU A 352 -6.01 -9.73 -8.03
CA LEU A 352 -5.61 -9.25 -9.36
C LEU A 352 -4.52 -8.17 -9.32
N THR A 353 -4.40 -7.40 -8.24
CA THR A 353 -3.41 -6.30 -8.13
C THR A 353 -1.98 -6.79 -8.33
N SER A 354 -1.57 -7.88 -7.67
CA SER A 354 -0.21 -8.42 -7.74
C SER A 354 0.21 -8.85 -9.17
N PRO A 355 -0.55 -9.74 -9.86
CA PRO A 355 -0.17 -10.16 -11.22
C PRO A 355 -0.21 -9.01 -12.24
N ILE A 356 -1.19 -8.09 -12.13
CA ILE A 356 -1.25 -6.92 -13.03
C ILE A 356 -0.03 -6.03 -12.82
N LEU A 357 0.36 -5.80 -11.57
CA LEU A 357 1.52 -4.98 -11.27
C LEU A 357 2.82 -5.62 -11.77
N TYR A 358 2.97 -6.94 -11.60
CA TYR A 358 4.12 -7.68 -12.12
C TYR A 358 4.26 -7.52 -13.64
N LEU A 359 3.16 -7.64 -14.39
CA LEU A 359 3.14 -7.44 -15.85
C LEU A 359 3.53 -6.01 -16.24
N LEU A 360 3.05 -5.00 -15.52
CA LEU A 360 3.39 -3.60 -15.76
C LEU A 360 4.87 -3.30 -15.46
N TYR A 361 5.43 -3.93 -14.42
CA TYR A 361 6.82 -3.71 -14.00
C TYR A 361 7.82 -4.44 -14.89
N GLN A 362 7.54 -5.70 -15.29
CA GLN A 362 8.36 -6.41 -16.28
C GLN A 362 8.47 -5.63 -17.59
N ARG A 363 7.38 -5.01 -18.04
CA ARG A 363 7.38 -4.18 -19.25
C ARG A 363 8.29 -2.95 -19.13
N ASN A 364 8.44 -2.39 -17.93
CA ASN A 364 9.37 -1.28 -17.65
C ASN A 364 10.83 -1.73 -17.59
N ALA A 365 11.10 -2.91 -17.03
CA ALA A 365 12.45 -3.48 -17.03
C ALA A 365 12.90 -3.82 -18.46
N ALA A 366 12.01 -4.42 -19.26
CA ALA A 366 12.25 -4.71 -20.67
C ALA A 366 12.45 -3.43 -21.50
N SER A 367 11.66 -2.38 -21.27
CA SER A 367 11.83 -1.10 -22.00
C SER A 367 13.14 -0.39 -21.63
N LYS A 368 13.56 -0.42 -20.36
CA LYS A 368 14.86 0.13 -19.96
C LYS A 368 16.03 -0.59 -20.62
N LEU A 369 15.98 -1.92 -20.69
CA LEU A 369 17.03 -2.72 -21.36
C LEU A 369 17.09 -2.41 -22.87
N LEU A 370 15.95 -2.16 -23.50
CA LEU A 370 15.88 -1.77 -24.91
C LEU A 370 16.44 -0.35 -25.13
N ASP A 371 16.08 0.64 -24.31
CA ASP A 371 16.61 2.01 -24.40
C ASP A 371 18.13 2.05 -24.16
N ASP A 372 18.63 1.30 -23.18
CA ASP A 372 20.06 1.22 -22.86
C ASP A 372 20.83 0.55 -24.01
N SER A 373 20.29 -0.53 -24.59
CA SER A 373 20.90 -1.18 -25.76
C SER A 373 20.91 -0.31 -27.01
N THR A 374 19.91 0.56 -27.19
CA THR A 374 19.81 1.49 -28.32
C THR A 374 20.83 2.62 -28.16
N THR A 375 20.91 3.19 -26.96
CA THR A 375 21.90 4.24 -26.62
C THR A 375 23.34 3.71 -26.76
N THR A 376 23.60 2.47 -26.32
CA THR A 376 24.91 1.84 -26.45
C THR A 376 25.26 1.58 -27.93
N ASN A 377 24.29 1.16 -28.74
CA ASN A 377 24.49 0.99 -30.19
C ASN A 377 24.76 2.32 -30.91
N ASP A 378 24.05 3.39 -30.56
CA ASP A 378 24.25 4.71 -31.16
C ASP A 378 25.63 5.29 -30.82
N LEU A 379 26.11 5.08 -29.59
CA LEU A 379 27.48 5.46 -29.18
C LEU A 379 28.54 4.65 -29.93
N ASN A 380 28.37 3.33 -30.04
CA ASN A 380 29.30 2.47 -30.79
C ASN A 380 29.35 2.82 -32.29
N LEU A 381 28.22 3.20 -32.89
CA LEU A 381 28.14 3.64 -34.29
C LEU A 381 28.83 5.00 -34.49
N ALA A 382 28.68 5.93 -33.54
CA ALA A 382 29.38 7.22 -33.57
C ALA A 382 30.89 7.04 -33.44
N GLU A 383 31.34 6.18 -32.52
CA GLU A 383 32.76 5.89 -32.29
C GLU A 383 33.39 5.17 -33.49
N GLN A 384 32.68 4.23 -34.13
CA GLN A 384 33.12 3.63 -35.41
C GLN A 384 33.20 4.65 -36.56
N GLY A 385 32.28 5.62 -36.60
CA GLY A 385 32.30 6.72 -37.58
C GLY A 385 33.55 7.59 -37.45
N GLU A 386 33.91 7.98 -36.22
CA GLU A 386 35.13 8.76 -35.95
C GLU A 386 36.41 7.96 -36.24
N THR A 387 36.43 6.68 -35.88
CA THR A 387 37.59 5.80 -36.14
C THR A 387 37.81 5.60 -37.64
N ASN A 388 36.74 5.48 -38.42
CA ASN A 388 36.83 5.37 -39.89
C ASN A 388 37.26 6.70 -40.53
N LEU A 389 36.85 7.84 -39.98
CA LEU A 389 37.28 9.16 -40.44
C LEU A 389 38.78 9.40 -40.17
N GLU A 390 39.28 9.03 -38.99
CA GLU A 390 40.70 9.06 -38.63
C GLU A 390 41.54 8.19 -39.58
N LYS A 391 41.12 6.94 -39.81
CA LYS A 391 41.78 6.06 -40.79
C LYS A 391 41.80 6.65 -42.19
N THR A 392 40.69 7.25 -42.63
CA THR A 392 40.62 7.90 -43.96
C THR A 392 41.56 9.10 -44.04
N LYS A 393 41.69 9.91 -42.99
CA LYS A 393 42.67 11.02 -42.93
C LYS A 393 44.10 10.50 -42.96
N GLN A 394 44.37 9.39 -42.29
CA GLN A 394 45.70 8.78 -42.23
C GLN A 394 46.10 8.16 -43.57
N ASP A 395 45.16 7.53 -44.27
CA ASP A 395 45.36 7.01 -45.63
C ASP A 395 45.62 8.15 -46.63
N ILE A 396 44.87 9.28 -46.53
CA ILE A 396 45.10 10.48 -47.36
C ILE A 396 46.47 11.11 -47.08
N ALA A 397 46.88 11.20 -45.81
CA ALA A 397 48.19 11.72 -45.43
C ALA A 397 49.34 10.84 -45.92
N THR A 398 49.14 9.52 -45.97
CA THR A 398 50.13 8.56 -46.48
C THR A 398 50.27 8.63 -48.00
N ILE A 399 49.16 8.88 -48.73
CA ILE A 399 49.19 9.14 -50.18
C ILE A 399 49.91 10.48 -50.47
N SER A 400 49.66 11.50 -49.66
CA SER A 400 50.32 12.81 -49.78
C SER A 400 51.83 12.77 -49.46
N ALA A 401 52.25 11.90 -48.53
CA ALA A 401 53.67 11.67 -48.21
C ALA A 401 54.39 10.78 -49.24
N GLY A 402 53.66 9.93 -49.98
CA GLY A 402 54.19 9.09 -51.05
C GLY A 402 54.62 9.86 -52.31
N GLU A 403 54.12 11.09 -52.52
CA GLU A 403 54.50 11.94 -53.66
C GLU A 403 55.81 12.74 -53.43
N LEU A 404 56.45 12.61 -52.27
CA LEU A 404 57.61 13.43 -51.90
C LEU A 404 58.93 12.67 -51.69
N GLY A 405 59.05 11.45 -52.17
CA GLY A 405 60.36 10.77 -52.12
C GLY A 405 60.49 9.52 -52.97
N ILE A 406 60.77 9.67 -54.28
CA ILE A 406 61.89 9.01 -54.98
C ILE A 406 62.41 9.96 -56.08
N VAL A 407 63.74 10.10 -56.10
CA VAL A 407 64.62 10.94 -56.94
C VAL A 407 64.98 10.24 -58.27
N SER A 408 65.18 11.03 -59.33
CA SER A 408 66.11 10.85 -60.47
C SER A 408 66.15 9.51 -61.25
N GLN A 409 65.78 9.61 -62.53
CA GLN A 409 66.54 9.18 -63.72
C GLN A 409 66.84 7.67 -63.92
N GLY A 410 66.27 7.09 -64.99
CA GLY A 410 66.84 5.96 -65.71
C GLY A 410 65.89 4.79 -66.03
N ASP A 411 65.57 4.66 -67.32
CA ASP A 411 65.24 3.43 -68.07
C ASP A 411 63.80 2.84 -68.07
N ILE A 412 63.31 2.73 -69.31
CA ILE A 412 62.11 2.06 -69.86
C ILE A 412 62.64 0.79 -70.60
N PRO A 413 61.90 -0.30 -70.94
CA PRO A 413 60.57 -0.80 -70.53
C PRO A 413 60.55 -2.30 -70.12
N ASN A 414 59.42 -2.83 -69.60
CA ASN A 414 58.53 -3.81 -70.29
C ASN A 414 57.73 -4.74 -69.36
N GLU A 415 56.41 -4.75 -69.63
CA GLU A 415 55.47 -5.88 -69.56
C GLU A 415 54.91 -6.43 -68.24
N PRO A 416 53.68 -7.01 -68.29
CA PRO A 416 52.68 -6.77 -67.26
C PRO A 416 52.17 -8.05 -66.54
N MET A 417 51.35 -7.80 -65.50
CA MET A 417 50.19 -8.61 -65.13
C MET A 417 50.43 -9.99 -64.48
N LYS A 418 49.99 -10.14 -63.22
CA LYS A 418 48.77 -10.90 -62.91
C LYS A 418 48.39 -10.90 -61.42
N ILE A 419 47.13 -10.56 -61.25
CA ILE A 419 46.24 -10.70 -60.09
C ILE A 419 46.25 -12.14 -59.58
N ASN A 420 46.24 -12.33 -58.25
CA ASN A 420 45.43 -13.40 -57.67
C ASN A 420 44.92 -13.06 -56.26
N THR A 421 43.60 -13.00 -56.16
CA THR A 421 42.76 -12.95 -54.97
C THR A 421 42.59 -14.37 -54.39
N ARG A 422 42.47 -14.50 -53.06
CA ARG A 422 41.72 -15.57 -52.32
C ARG A 422 41.82 -15.32 -50.81
N THR A 423 40.76 -14.82 -50.15
CA THR A 423 39.60 -15.53 -49.52
C THR A 423 39.89 -16.23 -48.17
N SER A 424 39.31 -15.68 -47.11
CA SER A 424 38.40 -16.29 -46.11
C SER A 424 38.63 -17.72 -45.57
N SER A 425 38.57 -17.84 -44.23
CA SER A 425 37.89 -18.88 -43.39
C SER A 425 38.77 -19.34 -42.22
N SER A 426 38.33 -19.94 -41.10
CA SER A 426 37.14 -19.92 -40.23
C SER A 426 37.44 -20.87 -39.03
N LYS A 427 36.99 -20.53 -37.82
CA LYS A 427 36.60 -21.39 -36.64
C LYS A 427 37.59 -22.38 -35.97
N SER A 428 37.69 -22.32 -34.62
CA SER A 428 37.07 -23.28 -33.65
C SER A 428 37.69 -23.31 -32.21
N CYS A 429 36.82 -23.14 -31.19
CA CYS A 429 36.60 -23.82 -29.88
C CYS A 429 37.73 -24.50 -29.03
N GLN A 430 37.75 -24.24 -27.68
CA GLN A 430 37.82 -25.23 -26.53
C GLN A 430 37.89 -24.52 -25.14
N ILE A 431 36.92 -24.70 -24.20
CA ILE A 431 36.85 -25.51 -22.94
C ILE A 431 37.87 -25.20 -21.81
N SER A 432 37.39 -24.87 -20.58
CA SER A 432 37.73 -25.54 -19.28
C SER A 432 37.32 -24.76 -17.99
N LEU A 433 36.74 -25.48 -17.04
CA LEU A 433 36.41 -25.14 -15.63
C LEU A 433 37.60 -25.45 -14.69
N SER A 434 37.80 -24.68 -13.61
CA SER A 434 38.47 -25.20 -12.40
C SER A 434 38.07 -24.49 -11.10
N HIS A 435 37.64 -25.30 -10.13
CA HIS A 435 37.54 -25.01 -8.69
C HIS A 435 38.89 -24.62 -8.06
N ARG A 436 38.85 -23.79 -6.99
CA ARG A 436 39.82 -23.85 -5.89
C ARG A 436 39.16 -23.58 -4.53
N HIS A 437 39.21 -24.59 -3.67
CA HIS A 437 39.22 -24.48 -2.22
C HIS A 437 40.64 -24.12 -1.74
N SER A 438 40.77 -23.32 -0.68
CA SER A 438 41.82 -23.54 0.34
C SER A 438 41.46 -22.88 1.67
N SER A 439 41.39 -23.73 2.70
CA SER A 439 41.31 -23.45 4.14
C SER A 439 42.60 -22.85 4.73
N SER A 440 42.48 -22.12 5.84
CA SER A 440 43.35 -22.22 7.04
C SER A 440 42.88 -21.22 8.11
N ARG A 441 42.14 -21.63 9.15
CA ARG A 441 42.60 -21.76 10.56
C ARG A 441 43.95 -21.11 10.89
N ILE A 442 43.99 -20.28 11.93
CA ILE A 442 44.71 -20.53 13.21
C ILE A 442 44.35 -19.44 14.24
N SER A 443 44.28 -19.89 15.49
CA SER A 443 43.85 -19.30 16.75
C SER A 443 45.01 -18.68 17.57
N HIS A 444 44.66 -18.19 18.79
CA HIS A 444 45.48 -17.82 19.96
C HIS A 444 45.85 -16.32 20.08
N ASP A 445 45.27 -15.62 21.07
CA ASP A 445 45.75 -15.39 22.47
C ASP A 445 46.85 -14.31 22.48
N VAL A 446 47.06 -13.40 23.45
CA VAL A 446 46.53 -13.09 24.78
C VAL A 446 47.21 -11.76 25.20
N GLU A 447 46.55 -10.99 26.07
CA GLU A 447 47.08 -9.95 27.01
C GLU A 447 47.88 -8.72 26.55
N GLY A 448 47.43 -7.56 27.07
CA GLY A 448 48.32 -6.77 27.94
C GLY A 448 48.46 -5.26 27.69
N ARG A 449 47.75 -4.48 28.52
CA ARG A 449 48.15 -3.21 29.18
C ARG A 449 48.17 -1.86 28.45
N ARG A 450 47.52 -0.91 29.17
CA ARG A 450 47.77 0.56 29.34
C ARG A 450 47.42 1.44 28.13
N SER A 451 46.91 2.66 28.24
CA SER A 451 46.41 3.53 29.30
C SER A 451 45.95 4.83 28.61
N ILE A 452 44.80 5.38 29.02
CA ILE A 452 44.45 6.82 29.05
C ILE A 452 44.66 7.64 27.76
N THR A 453 43.56 8.01 27.09
CA THR A 453 43.21 9.41 26.77
C THR A 453 41.72 9.51 26.46
N GLN A 454 41.07 10.49 27.09
CA GLN A 454 39.71 10.94 26.81
C GLN A 454 39.59 11.40 25.36
N ASP A 455 38.57 10.94 24.66
CA ASP A 455 37.85 11.76 23.68
C ASP A 455 36.39 11.31 23.62
N ASN A 456 35.51 12.28 23.88
CA ASN A 456 34.06 12.14 23.86
C ASN A 456 33.56 12.15 22.41
N GLU A 457 33.20 10.98 21.88
CA GLU A 457 32.22 10.87 20.79
C GLU A 457 31.26 9.71 21.09
N PRO A 458 29.92 9.92 21.08
CA PRO A 458 28.99 8.82 21.22
C PRO A 458 29.00 7.95 19.95
N PRO A 459 28.90 6.62 20.06
CA PRO A 459 28.95 5.75 18.90
C PRO A 459 27.70 5.97 18.03
N ARG A 460 27.91 6.32 16.76
CA ARG A 460 26.87 6.20 15.72
C ARG A 460 26.46 4.72 15.64
N ARG A 461 25.32 4.38 16.25
CA ARG A 461 24.69 3.07 16.06
C ARG A 461 24.35 2.91 14.56
N PRO A 462 24.60 1.74 13.96
CA PRO A 462 24.09 1.45 12.64
C PRO A 462 22.56 1.44 12.71
N SER A 463 21.93 2.14 11.77
CA SER A 463 20.48 2.16 11.53
C SER A 463 19.99 0.75 11.22
N ARG A 464 19.62 0.01 12.27
CA ARG A 464 18.90 -1.26 12.17
C ARG A 464 17.40 -0.98 12.07
N MET A 465 16.91 -1.12 10.85
CA MET A 465 15.82 -2.05 10.50
C MET A 465 14.57 -2.00 11.41
N THR A 466 13.68 -1.06 11.12
CA THR A 466 12.25 -1.21 11.43
C THR A 466 11.64 -2.17 10.41
N LEU A 467 11.45 -3.41 10.84
CA LEU A 467 10.63 -4.41 10.17
C LEU A 467 9.16 -4.00 10.35
N PHE A 468 8.47 -3.80 9.22
CA PHE A 468 7.02 -3.91 9.11
C PHE A 468 6.63 -5.37 8.86
#